data_AF-A0A6N7H0R1-F1
#
_entry.id   AF-A0A6N7H0R1-F1
#
_cell.length_a   1.000
_cell.length_b   1.000
_cell.length_c   1.000
_cell.angle_alpha   90.00
_cell.angle_beta   90.00
_cell.angle_gamma   90.00
#
_symmetry.space_group_name_H-M   'P 1'
#
loop_
_entity.id
_entity.type
_entity.pdbx_description
1 polymer ?
#
loop_
_entity_poly.entity_id
_entity_poly.type
_entity_poly.pdbx_seq_one_letter_code
_entity_poly.pdbx_strand_id
1 'polypeptide(L)'
;MRIVIRGLAAAVLAIVSASGSVAQSPADFYRGKTVEIVIGYSVGGGYDIYARLIARHLGKHIPGNPKVVPKNMEGAAGLRLANWLYQVAPRDGTVIGATSRNIAFEPLIGNKAARYDSRQFTWLAAPMTR
;
A
#
# COMPACT_ATOMS: atom_id res chain seq x y z
N MET A 1 4.40 28.36 -46.40
CA MET A 1 5.45 27.82 -45.48
C MET A 1 5.00 27.58 -44.03
N ARG A 2 3.90 28.17 -43.53
CA ARG A 2 3.42 27.97 -42.14
C ARG A 2 2.71 26.62 -41.87
N ILE A 3 2.14 25.99 -42.89
CA ILE A 3 1.38 24.73 -42.77
C ILE A 3 2.32 23.52 -42.64
N VAL A 4 3.47 23.54 -43.34
CA VAL A 4 4.48 22.48 -43.29
C VAL A 4 5.15 22.40 -41.91
N ILE A 5 5.33 23.54 -41.24
CA ILE A 5 5.90 23.64 -39.88
C ILE A 5 4.93 23.08 -38.82
N ARG A 6 3.61 23.23 -39.02
CA ARG A 6 2.58 22.68 -38.11
C ARG A 6 2.43 21.16 -38.23
N GLY A 7 2.60 20.60 -39.43
CA GLY A 7 2.59 19.15 -39.65
C GLY A 7 3.81 18.44 -39.03
N LEU A 8 4.98 19.09 -39.08
CA LEU A 8 6.21 18.55 -38.49
C LEU A 8 6.14 18.53 -36.95
N ALA A 9 5.53 19.54 -36.33
CA ALA A 9 5.36 19.62 -34.88
C ALA A 9 4.41 18.53 -34.33
N ALA A 10 3.36 18.18 -35.07
CA ALA A 10 2.43 17.11 -34.69
C ALA A 10 3.06 15.71 -34.77
N ALA A 11 3.95 15.48 -35.74
CA ALA A 11 4.67 14.20 -35.89
C ALA A 11 5.70 13.96 -34.77
N VAL A 12 6.38 15.02 -34.30
CA VAL A 12 7.33 14.91 -33.17
C VAL A 12 6.61 14.61 -31.84
N LEU A 13 5.43 15.18 -31.63
CA LEU A 13 4.64 14.93 -30.41
C LEU A 13 4.14 13.48 -30.33
N ALA A 14 3.80 12.87 -31.47
CA ALA A 14 3.36 11.47 -31.53
C ALA A 14 4.50 10.46 -31.27
N ILE A 15 5.75 10.80 -31.62
CA ILE A 15 6.92 9.93 -31.37
C ILE A 15 7.31 9.94 -29.89
N VAL A 16 7.11 11.05 -29.17
CA VAL A 16 7.39 11.14 -27.73
C VAL A 16 6.37 10.35 -26.89
N SER A 17 5.14 10.16 -27.38
CA SER A 17 4.11 9.38 -26.67
C SER A 17 4.30 7.86 -26.76
N ALA A 18 5.23 7.37 -27.60
CA ALA A 18 5.52 5.95 -27.78
C ALA A 18 6.61 5.41 -26.83
N SER A 19 7.13 6.24 -25.91
CA SER A 19 7.93 5.75 -24.79
C SER A 19 7.03 4.94 -23.86
N GLY A 20 6.85 3.66 -24.21
CA GLY A 20 6.20 2.69 -23.33
C GLY A 20 6.86 2.77 -21.96
N SER A 21 6.05 3.01 -20.93
CA SER A 21 6.51 2.95 -19.54
C SER A 21 7.10 1.57 -19.31
N VAL A 22 8.43 1.46 -19.28
CA VAL A 22 9.10 0.23 -18.86
C VAL A 22 8.72 0.06 -17.40
N ALA A 23 7.82 -0.89 -17.12
CA ALA A 23 7.47 -1.24 -15.76
C ALA A 23 8.76 -1.66 -15.07
N GLN A 24 9.16 -0.90 -14.04
CA GLN A 24 10.32 -1.24 -13.24
C GLN A 24 10.13 -2.64 -12.65
N SER A 25 11.16 -3.48 -12.70
CA SER A 25 11.07 -4.80 -12.09
C SER A 25 10.73 -4.66 -10.60
N PRO A 26 9.94 -5.57 -10.01
CA PRO A 26 9.67 -5.51 -8.56
C PRO A 26 10.96 -5.47 -7.73
N ALA A 27 12.00 -6.17 -8.20
CA ALA A 27 13.30 -6.18 -7.54
C ALA A 27 13.95 -4.79 -7.51
N ASP A 28 13.89 -4.06 -8.62
CA ASP A 28 14.45 -2.71 -8.68
C ASP A 28 13.58 -1.72 -7.93
N PHE A 29 12.26 -1.89 -7.94
CA PHE A 29 11.33 -1.01 -7.24
C PHE A 29 11.57 -1.02 -5.73
N TYR A 30 11.69 -2.20 -5.13
CA TYR A 30 11.85 -2.37 -3.68
C TYR A 30 13.31 -2.26 -3.20
N ARG A 31 14.30 -2.26 -4.11
CA ARG A 31 15.71 -2.13 -3.74
C ARG A 31 15.95 -0.83 -2.96
N GLY A 32 16.48 -0.96 -1.74
CA GLY A 32 16.74 0.19 -0.86
C GLY A 32 15.49 0.87 -0.29
N LYS A 33 14.28 0.36 -0.58
CA LYS A 33 13.04 0.85 0.03
C LYS A 33 12.88 0.30 1.45
N THR A 34 12.06 1.02 2.22
CA THR A 34 11.51 0.53 3.48
C THR A 34 10.02 0.26 3.27
N VAL A 35 9.57 -0.94 3.63
CA VAL A 35 8.17 -1.31 3.70
C VAL A 35 7.70 -1.17 5.15
N GLU A 36 6.67 -0.38 5.40
CA GLU A 36 6.08 -0.21 6.72
C GLU A 36 4.93 -1.22 6.91
N ILE A 37 4.97 -1.99 8.00
CA ILE A 37 3.78 -2.69 8.50
C ILE A 37 3.18 -1.84 9.61
N VAL A 38 2.10 -1.13 9.30
CA VAL A 38 1.42 -0.25 10.25
C VAL A 38 0.36 -1.03 11.01
N ILE A 39 0.41 -1.00 12.33
CA ILE A 39 -0.34 -1.90 13.23
C ILE A 39 -1.41 -1.08 13.96
N GLY A 40 -2.67 -1.47 13.82
CA GLY A 40 -3.83 -0.74 14.40
C GLY A 40 -4.01 -0.88 15.92
N TYR A 41 -3.04 -1.50 16.59
CA TYR A 41 -3.12 -2.00 17.96
C TYR A 41 -1.82 -1.75 18.73
N SER A 42 -1.92 -1.85 20.06
CA SER A 42 -0.84 -1.46 20.96
C SER A 42 0.38 -2.36 20.89
N VAL A 43 1.53 -1.76 21.17
CA VAL A 43 2.82 -2.47 21.29
C VAL A 43 2.68 -3.61 22.29
N GLY A 44 3.20 -4.79 21.96
CA GLY A 44 3.11 -5.99 22.79
C GLY A 44 1.76 -6.73 22.74
N GLY A 45 0.74 -6.18 22.09
CA GLY A 45 -0.52 -6.89 21.84
C GLY A 45 -0.39 -7.98 20.79
N GLY A 46 -1.41 -8.83 20.66
CA GLY A 46 -1.42 -9.94 19.69
C GLY A 46 -1.05 -9.49 18.28
N TYR A 47 -1.79 -8.55 17.69
CA TYR A 47 -1.51 -8.01 16.35
C TYR A 47 -0.07 -7.48 16.19
N ASP A 48 0.48 -6.85 17.23
CA ASP A 48 1.85 -6.32 17.21
C ASP A 48 2.90 -7.45 17.17
N ILE A 49 2.73 -8.48 17.99
CA ILE A 49 3.64 -9.64 18.02
C ILE A 49 3.72 -10.32 16.65
N TYR A 50 2.58 -10.59 16.02
CA TYR A 50 2.56 -11.25 14.71
C TYR A 50 3.06 -10.35 13.60
N ALA A 51 2.70 -9.06 13.58
CA ALA A 51 3.22 -8.12 12.59
C ALA A 51 4.76 -8.01 12.67
N ARG A 52 5.33 -8.00 13.88
CA ARG A 52 6.79 -8.03 14.08
C ARG A 52 7.41 -9.35 13.62
N LEU A 53 6.75 -10.48 13.85
CA LEU A 53 7.20 -11.78 13.36
C LEU A 53 7.25 -11.82 11.82
N ILE A 54 6.20 -11.32 11.17
CA ILE A 54 6.12 -11.19 9.71
C ILE A 54 7.21 -10.25 9.22
N ALA A 55 7.37 -9.06 9.81
CA ALA A 55 8.37 -8.07 9.42
C ALA A 55 9.80 -8.65 9.41
N ARG A 56 10.15 -9.51 10.39
CA ARG A 56 11.47 -10.16 10.45
C ARG A 56 11.78 -11.06 9.25
N HIS A 57 10.78 -11.58 8.55
CA HIS A 57 10.95 -12.56 7.48
C HIS A 57 10.52 -12.04 6.11
N LEU A 58 9.55 -11.12 6.05
CA LEU A 58 8.91 -10.68 4.82
C LEU A 58 9.90 -10.05 3.83
N GLY A 59 10.86 -9.25 4.32
CA GLY A 59 11.85 -8.59 3.45
C GLY A 59 12.63 -9.57 2.58
N LYS A 60 12.97 -10.76 3.11
CA LYS A 60 13.69 -11.81 2.37
C LYS A 60 12.88 -12.44 1.22
N HIS A 61 11.56 -12.24 1.24
CA HIS A 61 10.63 -12.80 0.27
C HIS A 61 10.07 -11.75 -0.69
N ILE A 62 10.42 -10.47 -0.49
CA ILE A 62 10.10 -9.41 -1.44
C ILE A 62 11.33 -9.22 -2.35
N PRO A 63 11.17 -9.31 -3.68
CA PRO A 63 12.25 -9.00 -4.62
C PRO A 63 12.91 -7.65 -4.28
N GLY A 64 14.23 -7.56 -4.33
CA GLY A 64 14.96 -6.35 -3.92
C GLY A 64 15.30 -6.26 -2.43
N ASN A 65 14.81 -7.21 -1.61
CA ASN A 65 15.12 -7.36 -0.19
C ASN A 65 14.96 -6.06 0.64
N PRO A 66 13.79 -5.39 0.59
CA PRO A 66 13.57 -4.15 1.33
C PRO A 66 13.64 -4.38 2.84
N LYS A 67 13.95 -3.31 3.58
CA LYS A 67 13.80 -3.30 5.04
C LYS A 67 12.31 -3.30 5.36
N VAL A 68 11.85 -4.14 6.28
CA VAL A 68 10.46 -4.14 6.73
C VAL A 68 10.40 -3.65 8.18
N VAL A 69 9.64 -2.59 8.43
CA VAL A 69 9.59 -1.92 9.74
C VAL A 69 8.16 -1.92 10.30
N PRO A 70 7.93 -2.51 11.48
CA PRO A 70 6.66 -2.43 12.17
C PRO A 70 6.48 -1.07 12.86
N LYS A 71 5.29 -0.48 12.74
CA LYS A 71 4.94 0.84 13.33
C LYS A 71 3.52 0.81 13.89
N ASN A 72 3.32 1.22 15.13
CA ASN A 72 1.99 1.21 15.75
C ASN A 72 1.23 2.51 15.44
N MET A 73 -0.05 2.36 15.11
CA MET A 73 -1.03 3.41 14.89
C MET A 73 -2.34 3.02 15.59
N GLU A 74 -2.28 3.05 16.91
CA GLU A 74 -3.38 2.63 17.78
C GLU A 74 -4.61 3.54 17.63
N GLY A 75 -5.80 2.96 17.78
CA GLY A 75 -7.05 3.71 17.91
C GLY A 75 -8.27 2.97 17.36
N ALA A 76 -9.35 2.97 18.15
CA ALA A 76 -10.67 2.46 17.76
C ALA A 76 -10.64 1.07 17.12
N ALA A 77 -9.97 0.11 17.77
CA ALA A 77 -9.84 -1.27 17.30
C ALA A 77 -9.36 -1.39 15.83
N GLY A 78 -8.40 -0.54 15.44
CA GLY A 78 -7.82 -0.52 14.09
C GLY A 78 -8.54 0.39 13.08
N LEU A 79 -9.65 1.03 13.48
CA LEU A 79 -10.40 1.92 12.59
C LEU A 79 -9.60 3.17 12.19
N ARG A 80 -8.79 3.70 13.12
CA ARG A 80 -7.89 4.82 12.82
C ARG A 80 -6.89 4.47 11.72
N LEU A 81 -6.28 3.29 11.81
CA LEU A 81 -5.38 2.78 10.79
C LEU A 81 -6.10 2.61 9.45
N ALA A 82 -7.29 2.01 9.44
CA ALA A 82 -8.05 1.79 8.20
C ALA A 82 -8.38 3.10 7.47
N ASN A 83 -8.84 4.12 8.22
CA ASN A 83 -9.09 5.45 7.68
C ASN A 83 -7.83 6.08 7.09
N TRP A 84 -6.70 6.00 7.81
CA TRP A 84 -5.42 6.54 7.34
C TRP A 84 -4.90 5.81 6.10
N LEU A 85 -5.01 4.48 6.06
CA LEU A 85 -4.59 3.67 4.92
C LEU A 85 -5.38 4.04 3.65
N TYR A 86 -6.67 4.31 3.80
CA TYR A 86 -7.52 4.71 2.68
C TYR A 86 -7.25 6.14 2.19
N GLN A 87 -7.07 7.09 3.11
CA GLN A 87 -7.08 8.53 2.79
C GLN A 87 -5.68 9.12 2.57
N VAL A 88 -4.66 8.60 3.24
CA VAL A 88 -3.36 9.27 3.39
C VAL A 88 -2.18 8.41 2.95
N ALA A 89 -2.23 7.10 3.22
CA ALA A 89 -1.09 6.23 2.98
C ALA A 89 -0.68 6.16 1.49
N PRO A 90 0.63 6.00 1.19
CA PRO A 90 1.09 5.65 -0.15
C PRO A 90 0.41 4.38 -0.67
N ARG A 91 0.00 4.41 -1.94
CA ARG A 91 -0.62 3.28 -2.66
C ARG A 91 0.35 2.55 -3.59
N ASP A 92 1.64 2.62 -3.28
CA ASP A 92 2.73 2.11 -4.10
C ASP A 92 3.27 0.73 -3.64
N GLY A 93 2.69 0.16 -2.58
CA GLY A 93 3.12 -1.12 -2.00
C GLY A 93 4.18 -0.99 -0.89
N THR A 94 4.58 0.22 -0.50
CA THR A 94 5.50 0.44 0.62
C THR A 94 4.82 0.45 1.99
N VAL A 95 3.48 0.38 2.04
CA VAL A 95 2.71 0.40 3.28
C VAL A 95 1.73 -0.77 3.31
N ILE A 96 1.76 -1.53 4.40
CA ILE A 96 0.87 -2.65 4.69
C ILE A 96 0.15 -2.39 6.01
N GLY A 97 -1.17 -2.55 6.04
CA GLY A 97 -1.96 -2.46 7.27
C GLY A 97 -2.10 -3.79 7.98
N ALA A 98 -1.74 -3.86 9.26
CA ALA A 98 -2.05 -4.94 10.17
C ALA A 98 -3.21 -4.51 11.09
N THR A 99 -4.41 -4.97 10.75
CA THR A 99 -5.64 -4.64 11.47
C THR A 99 -6.51 -5.86 11.67
N SER A 100 -7.60 -5.68 12.39
CA SER A 100 -8.58 -6.70 12.72
C SER A 100 -9.58 -6.96 11.60
N ARG A 101 -10.19 -8.14 11.66
CA ARG A 101 -11.15 -8.59 10.63
C ARG A 101 -12.41 -7.73 10.57
N ASN A 102 -12.84 -7.12 11.69
CA ASN A 102 -14.04 -6.29 11.73
C ASN A 102 -13.95 -5.06 10.81
N ILE A 103 -12.74 -4.56 10.50
CA ILE A 103 -12.54 -3.44 9.58
C ILE A 103 -13.16 -3.67 8.20
N ALA A 104 -13.20 -4.91 7.71
CA ALA A 104 -13.87 -5.20 6.44
C ALA A 104 -15.39 -4.91 6.49
N PHE A 105 -15.98 -4.96 7.68
CA PHE A 105 -17.42 -4.89 7.92
C PHE A 105 -17.91 -3.55 8.49
N GLU A 106 -17.04 -2.72 9.08
CA GLU A 106 -17.45 -1.45 9.70
C GLU A 106 -18.31 -0.56 8.76
N PRO A 107 -17.97 -0.38 7.46
CA PRO A 107 -18.83 0.40 6.57
C PRO A 107 -20.18 -0.29 6.29
N LEU A 108 -20.21 -1.63 6.27
CA LEU A 108 -21.41 -2.42 5.97
C LEU A 108 -22.44 -2.37 7.11
N ILE A 109 -21.96 -2.30 8.35
CA ILE A 109 -22.82 -2.21 9.55
C ILE A 109 -23.19 -0.75 9.90
N GLY A 110 -22.88 0.21 9.02
CA GLY A 110 -23.28 1.61 9.18
C GLY A 110 -22.44 2.41 10.17
N ASN A 111 -21.21 1.98 10.49
CA ASN A 111 -20.33 2.77 11.35
C ASN A 111 -19.87 4.04 10.61
N LYS A 112 -20.44 5.20 10.98
CA LYS A 112 -20.13 6.50 10.37
C LYS A 112 -18.68 6.97 10.60
N ALA A 113 -17.96 6.38 11.54
CA ALA A 113 -16.54 6.65 11.74
C ALA A 113 -15.64 5.91 10.72
N ALA A 114 -16.17 4.92 10.00
CA ALA A 114 -15.51 4.28 8.87
C ALA A 114 -15.59 5.18 7.64
N ARG A 115 -14.46 5.82 7.32
CA ARG A 115 -14.30 6.75 6.19
C ARG A 115 -13.47 6.11 5.09
N TYR A 116 -13.85 4.90 4.70
CA TYR A 116 -13.24 4.11 3.62
C TYR A 116 -14.27 3.18 2.97
N ASP A 117 -13.97 2.75 1.75
CA ASP A 117 -14.67 1.64 1.10
C ASP A 117 -13.82 0.37 1.26
N SER A 118 -14.33 -0.64 1.96
CA SER A 118 -13.59 -1.87 2.26
C SER A 118 -13.27 -2.70 1.01
N ARG A 119 -13.99 -2.47 -0.11
CA ARG A 119 -13.75 -3.13 -1.41
C ARG A 119 -12.54 -2.54 -2.15
N GLN A 120 -12.08 -1.36 -1.75
CA GLN A 120 -10.95 -0.67 -2.37
C GLN A 120 -9.61 -1.01 -1.69
N PHE A 121 -9.62 -1.89 -0.69
CA PHE A 121 -8.41 -2.45 -0.10
C PHE A 121 -7.97 -3.71 -0.83
N THR A 122 -6.66 -3.84 -1.03
CA THR A 122 -6.03 -5.11 -1.38
C THR A 122 -5.82 -5.94 -0.13
N TRP A 123 -6.72 -6.89 0.12
CA TRP A 123 -6.61 -7.82 1.26
C TRP A 123 -5.53 -8.86 1.01
N LEU A 124 -4.47 -8.85 1.82
CA LEU A 124 -3.29 -9.69 1.59
C LEU A 124 -3.38 -11.07 2.24
N ALA A 125 -3.74 -11.14 3.51
CA ALA A 125 -3.74 -12.39 4.27
C ALA A 125 -4.53 -12.28 5.60
N ALA A 126 -4.89 -13.44 6.16
CA ALA A 126 -5.37 -13.59 7.52
C ALA A 126 -4.40 -14.53 8.30
N PRO A 127 -3.38 -13.99 8.99
CA PRO A 127 -2.38 -14.81 9.67
C PRO A 127 -2.89 -15.49 10.95
N MET A 128 -4.13 -15.20 11.36
CA MET A 128 -4.80 -15.78 12.52
C MET A 128 -6.08 -16.50 12.08
N THR A 129 -6.08 -17.83 12.21
CA THR A 129 -7.25 -18.70 12.03
C THR A 129 -7.19 -19.82 13.06
N ARG A 130 -7.70 -19.55 14.27
CA ARG A 130 -8.26 -20.54 15.18
C ARG A 130 -9.47 -19.91 15.86
#